data_AF-A0A814AZA7-F1
#
_entry.id   AF-A0A814AZA7-F1
#
_cell.length_a   1.000
_cell.length_b   1.000
_cell.length_c   1.000
_cell.angle_alpha   90.00
_cell.angle_beta   90.00
_cell.angle_gamma   90.00
#
_symmetry.space_group_name_H-M   'P 1'
#
loop_
_entity.id
_entity.type
_entity.pdbx_description
1 polymer ?
#
loop_
_entity_poly.entity_id
_entity_poly.type
_entity_poly.pdbx_seq_one_letter_code
_entity_poly.pdbx_strand_id
1 'polypeptide(L)'
;MLDTMHHCPSIVSRSGWGARAAKGSTKLTTPVSHVVIHHTTGATCTAKNTCISRMKGFQNYHMDTNGWVDIGYNFLVGEDGNIYEGRGWTLVGAHCVGYNSKSIGISVIGDYSSRLPVSKALTAVKALIKCGVQKGYIRSNYILRGHRHEKN
;
A
#
# COMPACT_ATOMS: atom_id res chain seq x y z
N MET A 1 33.22 -0.50 7.80
CA MET A 1 31.81 -0.40 8.22
C MET A 1 31.05 0.25 7.08
N LEU A 2 30.22 -0.49 6.35
CA LEU A 2 29.51 0.05 5.19
C LEU A 2 28.35 0.92 5.66
N ASP A 3 28.38 2.16 5.20
CA ASP A 3 27.42 3.23 5.40
C ASP A 3 25.98 2.77 5.08
N THR A 4 25.12 2.70 6.09
CA THR A 4 23.68 2.50 5.90
C THR A 4 23.06 3.79 5.38
N MET A 5 23.28 4.06 4.09
CA MET A 5 22.59 5.15 3.42
C MET A 5 21.09 4.90 3.52
N HIS A 6 20.43 5.82 4.20
CA HIS A 6 19.00 5.90 4.47
C HIS A 6 18.19 6.19 3.19
N HIS A 7 18.29 5.33 2.18
CA HIS A 7 17.54 5.48 0.95
C HIS A 7 16.16 4.85 1.08
N CYS A 8 15.15 5.57 0.60
CA CYS A 8 13.82 5.04 0.38
C CYS A 8 13.87 3.75 -0.45
N PRO A 9 13.03 2.74 -0.13
CA PRO A 9 12.99 1.52 -0.91
C PRO A 9 12.51 1.81 -2.34
N SER A 10 12.97 1.01 -3.30
CA SER A 10 12.43 1.03 -4.66
C SER A 10 10.95 0.66 -4.65
N ILE A 11 10.14 1.42 -5.38
CA ILE A 11 8.71 1.19 -5.56
C ILE A 11 8.48 0.83 -7.02
N VAL A 12 7.82 -0.29 -7.27
CA VAL A 12 7.30 -0.65 -8.60
C VAL A 12 6.18 0.33 -8.91
N SER A 13 6.47 1.29 -9.79
CA SER A 13 5.54 2.34 -10.19
C SER A 13 4.29 1.77 -10.85
N ARG A 14 3.26 2.59 -10.94
CA ARG A 14 2.05 2.27 -11.73
C ARG A 14 2.37 1.77 -13.14
N SER A 15 3.26 2.44 -13.86
CA SER A 15 3.71 1.99 -15.17
C SER A 15 4.48 0.66 -15.11
N GLY A 16 5.30 0.47 -14.07
CA GLY A 16 6.13 -0.72 -13.88
C GLY A 16 5.36 -2.03 -13.65
N TRP A 17 4.13 -1.96 -13.12
CA TRP A 17 3.23 -3.13 -13.04
C TRP A 17 2.12 -3.10 -14.10
N GLY A 18 2.12 -2.11 -15.00
CA GLY A 18 1.13 -1.99 -16.07
C GLY A 18 -0.27 -1.63 -15.57
N ALA A 19 -0.36 -0.67 -14.66
CA ALA A 19 -1.61 -0.08 -14.22
C ALA A 19 -2.36 0.53 -15.39
N ARG A 20 -3.68 0.29 -15.45
CA ARG A 20 -4.54 1.08 -16.34
C ARG A 20 -4.81 2.46 -15.74
N ALA A 21 -5.31 3.36 -16.57
CA ALA A 21 -5.67 4.72 -16.17
C ALA A 21 -6.76 4.72 -15.09
N ALA A 22 -6.62 5.60 -14.09
CA ALA A 22 -7.67 5.85 -13.11
C ALA A 22 -8.82 6.64 -13.76
N LYS A 23 -10.06 6.42 -13.32
CA LYS A 23 -11.25 7.16 -13.77
C LYS A 23 -11.37 8.56 -13.14
N GLY A 24 -10.52 8.85 -12.15
CA GLY A 24 -10.52 10.12 -11.42
C GLY A 24 -9.51 10.10 -10.27
N SER A 25 -9.29 11.25 -9.63
CA SER A 25 -8.41 11.35 -8.46
C SER A 25 -8.81 12.49 -7.53
N THR A 26 -8.48 12.35 -6.25
CA THR A 26 -8.63 13.39 -5.24
C THR A 26 -7.28 13.54 -4.53
N LYS A 27 -6.78 14.77 -4.41
CA LYS A 27 -5.51 15.05 -3.73
C LYS A 27 -5.62 14.74 -2.24
N LEU A 28 -4.59 14.11 -1.69
CA LEU A 28 -4.43 13.85 -0.28
C LEU A 28 -3.61 14.97 0.36
N THR A 29 -4.13 15.55 1.44
CA THR A 29 -3.37 16.54 2.22
C THR A 29 -2.31 15.83 3.07
N THR A 30 -1.05 16.09 2.78
CA THR A 30 0.11 15.55 3.49
C THR A 30 0.80 16.62 4.34
N PRO A 31 1.48 16.27 5.45
CA PRO A 31 1.68 14.91 5.96
C PRO A 31 0.43 14.32 6.62
N VAL A 32 0.12 13.06 6.29
CA VAL A 32 -0.99 12.34 6.93
C VAL A 32 -0.65 11.96 8.37
N SER A 33 -1.69 11.87 9.21
CA SER A 33 -1.55 11.48 10.61
C SER A 33 -1.64 9.97 10.85
N HIS A 34 -2.09 9.19 9.86
CA HIS A 34 -2.35 7.76 10.04
C HIS A 34 -1.68 6.90 8.95
N VAL A 35 -1.33 5.68 9.34
CA VAL A 35 -1.04 4.59 8.40
C VAL A 35 -1.96 3.43 8.75
N VAL A 36 -2.71 2.93 7.77
CA VAL A 36 -3.63 1.81 7.97
C VAL A 36 -3.09 0.58 7.24
N ILE A 37 -2.83 -0.48 7.99
CA ILE A 37 -2.36 -1.77 7.49
C ILE A 37 -3.55 -2.68 7.17
N HIS A 38 -3.51 -3.27 5.97
CA HIS A 38 -4.47 -4.22 5.44
C HIS A 38 -3.78 -5.51 5.05
N HIS A 39 -4.62 -6.51 4.77
CA HIS A 39 -4.27 -7.61 3.90
C HIS A 39 -5.31 -7.71 2.78
N THR A 40 -4.95 -8.21 1.61
CA THR A 40 -5.87 -8.26 0.47
C THR A 40 -6.93 -9.35 0.62
N THR A 41 -6.71 -10.31 1.53
CA THR A 41 -7.38 -11.62 1.55
C THR A 41 -7.05 -12.46 0.29
N GLY A 42 -7.13 -13.78 0.40
CA GLY A 42 -6.81 -14.70 -0.69
C GLY A 42 -5.32 -15.05 -0.83
N ALA A 43 -4.93 -15.50 -2.03
CA ALA A 43 -3.61 -16.06 -2.27
C ALA A 43 -2.49 -15.00 -2.26
N THR A 44 -1.34 -15.39 -1.72
CA THR A 44 -0.14 -14.54 -1.70
C THR A 44 0.53 -14.52 -3.07
N CYS A 45 1.62 -13.76 -3.17
CA CYS A 45 2.50 -13.77 -4.34
C CYS A 45 3.96 -13.68 -3.88
N THR A 46 4.79 -14.59 -4.38
CA THR A 46 6.21 -14.72 -3.96
C THR A 46 7.20 -14.38 -5.09
N ALA A 47 6.70 -14.25 -6.32
CA ALA A 47 7.46 -13.84 -7.50
C ALA A 47 6.85 -12.56 -8.11
N LYS A 48 7.72 -11.69 -8.64
CA LYS A 48 7.35 -10.36 -9.16
C LYS A 48 6.22 -10.42 -10.20
N ASN A 49 6.30 -11.34 -11.16
CA ASN A 49 5.27 -11.47 -12.20
C ASN A 49 3.91 -11.89 -11.61
N THR A 50 3.90 -12.78 -10.62
CA THR A 50 2.67 -13.17 -9.92
C THR A 50 2.10 -11.99 -9.13
N CYS A 51 2.93 -11.19 -8.47
CA CYS A 51 2.48 -10.00 -7.77
C CYS A 51 1.95 -8.92 -8.71
N ILE A 52 2.57 -8.70 -9.87
CA ILE A 52 2.05 -7.82 -10.92
C ILE A 52 0.68 -8.30 -11.41
N SER A 53 0.51 -9.61 -11.64
CA SER A 53 -0.79 -10.19 -12.02
C SER A 53 -1.86 -9.93 -10.94
N ARG A 54 -1.50 -10.10 -9.65
CA ARG A 54 -2.39 -9.78 -8.53
C ARG A 54 -2.75 -8.29 -8.49
N MET A 55 -1.79 -7.39 -8.67
CA MET A 55 -2.02 -5.93 -8.74
C MET A 55 -3.06 -5.57 -9.79
N LYS A 56 -2.94 -6.11 -11.01
CA LYS A 56 -3.91 -5.92 -12.09
C LYS A 56 -5.28 -6.48 -11.71
N GLY A 57 -5.33 -7.67 -11.12
CA GLY A 57 -6.57 -8.27 -10.62
C GLY A 57 -7.28 -7.38 -9.59
N PHE A 58 -6.55 -6.84 -8.61
CA PHE A 58 -7.11 -5.91 -7.63
C PHE A 58 -7.59 -4.61 -8.25
N GLN A 59 -6.85 -4.04 -9.20
CA GLN A 59 -7.28 -2.82 -9.89
C GLN A 59 -8.57 -3.06 -10.69
N ASN A 60 -8.65 -4.18 -11.43
CA ASN A 60 -9.85 -4.54 -12.19
C ASN A 60 -11.04 -4.76 -11.27
N TYR A 61 -10.90 -5.57 -10.23
CA TYR A 61 -11.98 -5.82 -9.27
C TYR A 61 -12.49 -4.52 -8.64
N HIS A 62 -11.60 -3.67 -8.12
CA HIS A 62 -12.02 -2.41 -7.50
C HIS A 62 -12.73 -1.46 -8.46
N MET A 63 -12.33 -1.41 -9.72
CA MET A 63 -12.87 -0.43 -10.66
C MET A 63 -14.05 -0.95 -11.50
N ASP A 64 -14.10 -2.24 -11.78
CA ASP A 64 -15.12 -2.88 -12.62
C ASP A 64 -16.22 -3.52 -11.77
N THR A 65 -15.87 -4.12 -10.63
CA THR A 65 -16.84 -4.73 -9.71
C THR A 65 -17.32 -3.72 -8.67
N ASN A 66 -16.41 -3.00 -7.98
CA ASN A 66 -16.82 -2.03 -6.95
C ASN A 66 -17.14 -0.63 -7.52
N GLY A 67 -16.88 -0.37 -8.80
CA GLY A 67 -17.10 0.93 -9.43
C GLY A 67 -16.18 2.06 -8.95
N TRP A 68 -15.08 1.75 -8.26
CA TRP A 68 -14.16 2.77 -7.76
C TRP A 68 -13.34 3.41 -8.89
N VAL A 69 -12.77 4.59 -8.60
CA VAL A 69 -11.97 5.32 -9.59
C VAL A 69 -10.62 4.66 -9.90
N ASP A 70 -10.10 3.85 -8.96
CA ASP A 70 -8.83 3.14 -9.07
C ASP A 70 -8.71 2.07 -7.96
N ILE A 71 -7.63 1.29 -7.96
CA ILE A 71 -7.26 0.39 -6.87
C ILE A 71 -7.37 1.10 -5.50
N GLY A 72 -7.95 0.42 -4.49
CA GLY A 72 -8.32 1.09 -3.24
C GLY A 72 -7.15 1.50 -2.33
N TYR A 73 -6.01 0.82 -2.41
CA TYR A 73 -4.87 1.04 -1.52
C TYR A 73 -3.87 2.06 -2.10
N ASN A 74 -3.15 2.76 -1.22
CA ASN A 74 -2.04 3.64 -1.62
C ASN A 74 -0.84 2.81 -2.06
N PHE A 75 -0.51 1.76 -1.31
CA PHE A 75 0.57 0.82 -1.62
C PHE A 75 0.16 -0.61 -1.32
N LEU A 76 0.74 -1.54 -2.06
CA LEU A 76 0.65 -2.97 -1.78
C LEU A 76 2.04 -3.58 -1.66
N VAL A 77 2.20 -4.61 -0.84
CA VAL A 77 3.48 -5.29 -0.62
C VAL A 77 3.30 -6.79 -0.83
N GLY A 78 4.10 -7.39 -1.72
CA GLY A 78 4.09 -8.82 -1.97
C GLY A 78 5.01 -9.60 -1.03
N GLU A 79 4.80 -10.91 -0.92
CA GLU A 79 5.78 -11.83 -0.32
C GLU A 79 6.97 -12.08 -1.26
N ASP A 80 7.05 -11.37 -2.39
CA ASP A 80 8.29 -11.22 -3.15
C ASP A 80 9.24 -10.19 -2.49
N GLY A 81 8.72 -9.32 -1.62
CA GLY A 81 9.45 -8.23 -0.96
C GLY A 81 9.38 -6.90 -1.69
N ASN A 82 8.68 -6.81 -2.82
CA ASN A 82 8.51 -5.58 -3.59
C ASN A 82 7.35 -4.74 -3.04
N ILE A 83 7.49 -3.42 -3.15
CA ILE A 83 6.43 -2.45 -2.91
C ILE A 83 5.85 -2.04 -4.26
N TYR A 84 4.53 -2.09 -4.37
CA TYR A 84 3.79 -1.74 -5.57
C TYR A 84 2.97 -0.47 -5.32
N GLU A 85 3.13 0.51 -6.20
CA GLU A 85 2.38 1.76 -6.15
C GLU A 85 0.92 1.53 -6.55
N GLY A 86 0.00 1.73 -5.62
CA GLY A 86 -1.43 1.86 -5.92
C GLY A 86 -1.75 3.31 -6.24
N ARG A 87 -2.51 3.98 -5.37
CA ARG A 87 -2.77 5.43 -5.47
C ARG A 87 -1.58 6.31 -5.05
N GLY A 88 -0.52 5.71 -4.49
CA GLY A 88 0.70 6.41 -4.15
C GLY A 88 0.54 7.37 -2.96
N TRP A 89 1.45 8.33 -2.86
CA TRP A 89 1.56 9.21 -1.69
C TRP A 89 0.57 10.37 -1.66
N THR A 90 0.11 10.82 -2.82
CA THR A 90 -0.52 12.14 -2.98
C THR A 90 -2.01 12.07 -3.29
N LEU A 91 -2.58 10.86 -3.38
CA LEU A 91 -3.99 10.65 -3.72
C LEU A 91 -4.73 9.90 -2.62
N VAL A 92 -5.98 10.30 -2.39
CA VAL A 92 -6.88 9.70 -1.40
C VAL A 92 -7.20 8.24 -1.77
N GLY A 93 -7.06 7.34 -0.79
CA GLY A 93 -7.40 5.92 -0.88
C GLY A 93 -8.92 5.63 -0.90
N ALA A 94 -9.27 4.36 -1.04
CA ALA A 94 -10.62 3.82 -0.81
C ALA A 94 -10.54 2.53 0.03
N HIS A 95 -9.69 2.53 1.06
CA HIS A 95 -9.34 1.34 1.82
C HIS A 95 -9.92 1.31 3.24
N CYS A 96 -10.24 2.45 3.85
CA CYS A 96 -10.78 2.53 5.21
C CYS A 96 -11.71 3.74 5.35
N VAL A 97 -13.02 3.47 5.50
CA VAL A 97 -14.05 4.50 5.68
C VAL A 97 -13.70 5.35 6.92
N GLY A 98 -13.81 6.67 6.80
CA GLY A 98 -13.42 7.61 7.87
C GLY A 98 -11.92 7.93 7.96
N TYR A 99 -11.06 7.19 7.24
CA TYR A 99 -9.60 7.38 7.26
C TYR A 99 -8.96 7.66 5.91
N ASN A 100 -9.64 7.39 4.79
CA ASN A 100 -9.12 7.57 3.43
C ASN A 100 -8.42 8.94 3.18
N SER A 101 -8.95 10.04 3.72
CA SER A 101 -8.43 11.40 3.51
C SER A 101 -7.35 11.85 4.50
N LYS A 102 -7.01 11.01 5.49
CA LYS A 102 -6.04 11.33 6.56
C LYS A 102 -5.02 10.22 6.79
N SER A 103 -4.93 9.25 5.88
CA SER A 103 -4.07 8.08 6.03
C SER A 103 -3.46 7.60 4.71
N ILE A 104 -2.35 6.88 4.83
CA ILE A 104 -1.82 6.02 3.77
C ILE A 104 -2.24 4.57 4.07
N GLY A 105 -2.95 3.95 3.13
CA GLY A 105 -3.32 2.53 3.21
C GLY A 105 -2.28 1.63 2.57
N ILE A 106 -1.70 0.73 3.36
CA ILE A 106 -0.72 -0.27 2.91
C ILE A 106 -1.33 -1.66 3.07
N SER A 107 -1.46 -2.41 1.97
CA SER A 107 -1.99 -3.78 2.00
C SER A 107 -0.92 -4.82 1.72
N VAL A 108 -0.77 -5.82 2.58
CA VAL A 108 0.09 -6.97 2.27
C VAL A 108 -0.72 -7.99 1.45
N ILE A 109 -0.19 -8.41 0.30
CA ILE A 109 -0.88 -9.30 -0.63
C ILE A 109 -0.95 -10.72 -0.05
N GLY A 110 -2.13 -11.12 0.39
CA GLY A 110 -2.37 -12.43 1.00
C GLY A 110 -3.46 -12.44 2.06
N ASP A 111 -3.64 -13.62 2.66
CA ASP A 111 -4.36 -13.81 3.92
C ASP A 111 -3.37 -14.11 5.05
N TYR A 112 -3.57 -13.41 6.16
CA TYR A 112 -2.72 -13.38 7.35
C TYR A 112 -3.57 -13.49 8.62
N SER A 113 -4.77 -14.07 8.50
CA SER A 113 -5.65 -14.38 9.61
C SER A 113 -5.07 -15.43 10.56
N SER A 114 -4.24 -16.35 10.06
CA SER A 114 -3.65 -17.48 10.80
C SER A 114 -2.11 -17.51 10.81
N ARG A 115 -1.45 -16.61 10.06
CA ARG A 115 0.01 -16.52 10.01
C ARG A 115 0.49 -15.11 9.74
N LEU A 116 1.75 -14.84 10.06
CA LEU A 116 2.39 -13.57 9.73
C LEU A 116 2.87 -13.53 8.26
N PRO A 117 3.00 -12.33 7.65
CA PRO A 117 3.77 -12.15 6.43
C PRO A 117 5.23 -12.53 6.60
N VAL A 118 5.86 -12.96 5.51
CA VAL A 118 7.30 -13.24 5.51
C VAL A 118 8.14 -12.00 5.86
N SER A 119 9.32 -12.22 6.45
CA SER A 119 10.18 -11.16 6.99
C SER A 119 10.46 -10.04 5.98
N LYS A 120 10.75 -10.38 4.71
CA LYS A 120 11.01 -9.39 3.66
C LYS A 120 9.81 -8.47 3.36
N ALA A 121 8.58 -8.98 3.44
CA ALA A 121 7.38 -8.16 3.28
C ALA A 121 7.23 -7.19 4.47
N LEU A 122 7.46 -7.67 5.70
CA LEU A 122 7.44 -6.82 6.90
C LEU A 122 8.53 -5.74 6.85
N THR A 123 9.74 -6.08 6.39
CA THR A 123 10.84 -5.14 6.20
C THR A 123 10.48 -4.08 5.15
N ALA A 124 9.88 -4.47 4.03
CA ALA A 124 9.43 -3.56 2.99
C ALA A 124 8.37 -2.57 3.50
N VAL A 125 7.37 -3.04 4.27
CA VAL A 125 6.36 -2.16 4.90
C VAL A 125 7.03 -1.16 5.85
N LYS A 126 7.93 -1.60 6.73
CA LYS A 126 8.65 -0.71 7.66
C LYS A 126 9.49 0.33 6.93
N ALA A 127 10.23 -0.09 5.88
CA ALA A 127 11.05 0.79 5.07
C ALA A 127 10.19 1.83 4.31
N LEU A 128 9.02 1.41 3.81
CA LEU A 128 8.08 2.31 3.14
C LEU A 128 7.56 3.39 4.08
N ILE A 129 7.13 3.02 5.30
CA ILE A 129 6.65 3.98 6.29
C ILE A 129 7.76 4.95 6.70
N LYS A 130 8.98 4.45 6.96
CA LYS A 130 10.14 5.27 7.27
C LYS A 130 10.44 6.28 6.16
N CYS A 131 10.40 5.83 4.90
CA CYS A 131 10.55 6.70 3.74
C CYS A 131 9.45 7.77 3.66
N GLY A 132 8.19 7.40 3.91
CA GLY A 132 7.07 8.35 3.92
C GLY A 132 7.22 9.43 4.99
N VAL A 133 7.78 9.10 6.17
CA VAL A 133 8.12 10.07 7.20
C VAL A 133 9.27 10.99 6.74
N GLN A 134 10.35 10.40 6.21
CA GLN A 134 11.51 11.17 5.72
C GLN A 134 11.14 12.14 4.58
N LYS A 135 10.21 11.76 3.71
CA LYS A 135 9.74 12.58 2.59
C LYS A 135 8.61 13.56 2.95
N GLY A 136 8.15 13.59 4.21
CA GLY A 136 7.08 14.50 4.63
C GLY A 136 5.68 14.11 4.15
N TYR A 137 5.46 12.86 3.72
CA TYR A 137 4.12 12.35 3.39
C TYR A 137 3.38 11.84 4.62
N ILE A 138 4.11 11.37 5.64
CA ILE A 138 3.58 10.84 6.90
C ILE A 138 4.18 11.66 8.04
N ARG A 139 3.39 12.04 9.05
CA ARG A 139 3.89 12.75 10.24
C ARG A 139 4.86 11.87 11.03
N SER A 140 5.86 12.45 11.69
CA SER A 140 6.78 11.68 12.54
C SER A 140 6.09 11.01 13.74
N ASN A 141 5.00 11.60 14.24
CA ASN A 141 4.14 11.07 15.30
C ASN A 141 2.86 10.41 14.77
N TYR A 142 2.93 9.77 13.60
CA TYR A 142 1.78 9.08 13.00
C TYR A 142 1.23 7.97 13.90
N ILE A 143 -0.05 7.65 13.72
CA ILE A 143 -0.70 6.52 14.37
C ILE A 143 -0.76 5.34 13.39
N LEU A 144 -0.19 4.20 13.79
CA LEU A 144 -0.25 2.95 13.03
C LEU A 144 -1.44 2.11 13.48
N ARG A 145 -2.30 1.70 12.56
CA ARG A 145 -3.50 0.90 12.87
C ARG A 145 -3.65 -0.25 11.89
N GLY A 146 -4.19 -1.37 12.35
CA GLY A 146 -4.71 -2.43 11.47
C GLY A 146 -6.17 -2.15 11.14
N HIS A 147 -6.62 -2.46 9.92
CA HIS A 147 -7.98 -2.16 9.47
C HIS A 147 -9.09 -2.68 10.41
N ARG A 148 -8.87 -3.83 11.08
CA ARG A 148 -9.82 -4.39 12.05
C ARG A 148 -10.12 -3.43 13.21
N HIS A 149 -9.17 -2.58 13.60
CA HIS A 149 -9.34 -1.64 14.71
C HIS A 149 -10.17 -0.39 14.36
N GLU A 150 -10.71 -0.30 13.13
CA GLU A 150 -11.51 0.84 12.65
C GLU A 150 -12.99 0.51 12.42
N LYS A 151 -13.37 -0.75 12.64
CA LYS A 151 -14.77 -1.14 12.71
C LYS A 151 -15.22 -0.89 14.15
N ASN A 152 -15.78 0.29 14.40
CA ASN A 152 -16.56 0.56 15.61
C ASN A 152 -17.76 -0.38 15.68
#